data_AF-A0A813FPH4-F1
#
_entry.id   AF-A0A813FPH4-F1
#
_cell.length_a   1.000
_cell.length_b   1.000
_cell.length_c   1.000
_cell.angle_alpha   90.00
_cell.angle_beta   90.00
_cell.angle_gamma   90.00
#
_symmetry.space_group_name_H-M   'P 1'
#
loop_
_entity.id
_entity.type
_entity.pdbx_description
1 polymer ?
#
loop_
_entity_poly.entity_id
_entity_poly.type
_entity_poly.pdbx_seq_one_letter_code
_entity_poly.pdbx_strand_id
1 'polypeptide(L)'
;MLTQVEVDPQDEAFKNPTKFVGPVYGAMEANALSQSLGWTTKPDGEYFRRVVASPWPKKILQIDGVRALLAVQKPNGPLPIVCGGGGVPVTRMGNTGTYEGLEAVIDKDRCGALLARELEADGYIILTDGGGIWENFGKPNAREMHQASTSYLKGTKAGAKFPGSMGPKVEAAIDFVENSKNPNAWAALGDLRDAADIVAKKAGTFITREVKGEVIWYNREGCPPADRVPRSP
;
A
#
# COMPACT_ATOMS: atom_id res chain seq x y z
N MET A 1 -10.00 18.83 -0.06
CA MET A 1 -11.07 17.81 -0.01
C MET A 1 -10.70 16.80 1.06
N LEU A 2 -11.63 16.41 1.94
CA LEU A 2 -11.43 15.31 2.88
C LEU A 2 -11.92 14.01 2.24
N THR A 3 -11.23 12.89 2.48
CA THR A 3 -11.59 11.58 1.93
C THR A 3 -12.00 10.61 3.02
N GLN A 4 -13.24 10.13 2.93
CA GLN A 4 -13.79 9.06 3.75
C GLN A 4 -13.81 7.77 2.92
N VAL A 5 -13.49 6.66 3.57
CA VAL A 5 -13.38 5.36 2.93
C VAL A 5 -14.22 4.36 3.72
N GLU A 6 -15.21 3.80 3.04
CA GLU A 6 -16.08 2.76 3.58
C GLU A 6 -15.27 1.48 3.77
N VAL A 7 -15.41 0.85 4.93
CA VAL A 7 -14.80 -0.44 5.29
C VAL A 7 -15.87 -1.39 5.84
N ASP A 8 -15.56 -2.69 5.86
CA ASP A 8 -16.48 -3.66 6.48
C ASP A 8 -16.32 -3.65 8.01
N PRO A 9 -17.36 -3.40 8.81
CA PRO A 9 -17.27 -3.52 10.26
C PRO A 9 -17.06 -4.98 10.70
N GLN A 10 -17.29 -5.96 9.83
CA GLN A 10 -17.05 -7.38 10.07
C GLN A 10 -15.72 -7.88 9.48
N ASP A 11 -14.86 -6.99 8.97
CA ASP A 11 -13.53 -7.38 8.47
C ASP A 11 -12.74 -8.10 9.57
N GLU A 12 -12.10 -9.22 9.22
CA GLU A 12 -11.31 -10.03 10.15
C GLU A 12 -10.18 -9.21 10.83
N ALA A 13 -9.73 -8.12 10.21
CA ALA A 13 -8.75 -7.21 10.80
C ALA A 13 -9.22 -6.58 12.13
N PHE A 14 -10.54 -6.47 12.37
CA PHE A 14 -11.08 -6.01 13.65
C PHE A 14 -10.93 -7.03 14.77
N LYS A 15 -10.91 -8.34 14.44
CA LYS A 15 -10.72 -9.40 15.44
C LYS A 15 -9.25 -9.57 15.83
N ASN A 16 -8.32 -9.23 14.95
CA ASN A 16 -6.88 -9.29 15.22
C ASN A 16 -6.16 -8.02 14.72
N PRO A 17 -6.20 -6.92 15.49
CA PRO A 17 -5.53 -5.68 15.12
C PRO A 17 -4.00 -5.85 15.11
N THR A 18 -3.34 -5.39 14.05
CA THR A 18 -1.88 -5.54 13.85
C THR A 18 -1.17 -4.25 13.50
N LYS A 19 -1.90 -3.18 13.14
CA LYS A 19 -1.29 -1.93 12.70
C LYS A 19 -0.92 -1.07 13.89
N PHE A 20 0.37 -0.91 14.14
CA PHE A 20 0.90 -0.05 15.19
C PHE A 20 0.58 1.43 14.95
N VAL A 21 0.13 2.15 15.99
CA VAL A 21 -0.20 3.59 15.97
C VAL A 21 0.22 4.27 17.27
N GLY A 22 0.45 5.59 17.22
CA GLY A 22 0.80 6.37 18.42
C GLY A 22 2.20 6.10 18.96
N PRO A 23 2.50 6.63 20.16
CA PRO A 23 3.80 6.48 20.81
C PRO A 23 4.01 5.08 21.39
N VAL A 24 5.23 4.82 21.89
CA VAL A 24 5.59 3.61 22.62
C VAL A 24 5.38 3.81 24.13
N TYR A 25 5.08 2.72 24.84
CA TYR A 25 4.74 2.68 26.25
C TYR A 25 5.51 1.57 26.97
N GLY A 26 5.73 1.74 28.27
CA GLY A 26 6.20 0.65 29.13
C GLY A 26 5.09 -0.39 29.38
N ALA A 27 5.46 -1.60 29.79
CA ALA A 27 4.50 -2.69 30.01
C ALA A 27 3.37 -2.35 30.99
N MET A 28 3.69 -1.69 32.10
CA MET A 28 2.70 -1.27 33.11
C MET A 28 1.73 -0.23 32.56
N GLU A 29 2.25 0.76 31.83
CA GLU A 29 1.45 1.82 31.23
C GLU A 29 0.55 1.29 30.11
N ALA A 30 1.07 0.42 29.23
CA ALA A 30 0.29 -0.24 28.20
C ALA A 30 -0.88 -1.06 28.77
N ASN A 31 -0.65 -1.79 29.87
CA ASN A 31 -1.70 -2.53 30.56
C ASN A 31 -2.77 -1.59 31.15
N ALA A 32 -2.36 -0.47 31.75
CA ALA A 32 -3.31 0.53 32.27
C ALA A 32 -4.16 1.16 31.15
N LEU A 33 -3.56 1.47 30.00
CA LEU A 33 -4.28 2.00 28.82
C LEU A 33 -5.25 0.97 28.23
N SER A 34 -4.87 -0.31 28.22
CA SER A 34 -5.74 -1.39 27.77
C SER A 34 -6.98 -1.53 28.65
N GLN A 35 -6.83 -1.45 29.98
CA GLN A 35 -7.94 -1.53 30.92
C GLN A 35 -8.84 -0.30 30.91
N SER A 36 -8.26 0.91 30.78
CA SER A 36 -9.02 2.17 30.89
C SER A 36 -9.70 2.58 29.59
N LEU A 37 -9.07 2.33 28.43
CA LEU A 37 -9.55 2.79 27.12
C LEU A 37 -9.96 1.63 26.20
N GLY A 38 -9.85 0.37 26.64
CA GLY A 38 -10.12 -0.79 25.80
C GLY A 38 -9.10 -0.98 24.68
N TRP A 39 -7.94 -0.35 24.75
CA TRP A 39 -6.94 -0.43 23.70
C TRP A 39 -6.30 -1.82 23.62
N THR A 40 -6.06 -2.28 22.40
CA THR A 40 -5.18 -3.43 22.18
C THR A 40 -3.76 -2.92 21.99
N THR A 41 -2.80 -3.49 22.72
CA THR A 41 -1.37 -3.17 22.61
C THR A 41 -0.58 -4.42 22.28
N LYS A 42 0.48 -4.30 21.47
CA LYS A 42 1.41 -5.40 21.18
C LYS A 42 2.86 -4.97 21.43
N PRO A 43 3.79 -5.91 21.71
CA PRO A 43 5.21 -5.61 21.81
C PRO A 43 5.76 -5.00 20.51
N ASP A 44 6.57 -3.95 20.66
CA ASP A 44 7.32 -3.25 19.61
C ASP A 44 8.76 -3.07 20.13
N GLY A 45 9.60 -4.10 19.94
CA GLY A 45 10.90 -4.22 20.59
C GLY A 45 10.77 -4.45 22.10
N GLU A 46 11.45 -3.63 22.90
CA GLU A 46 11.38 -3.66 24.37
C GLU A 46 10.14 -2.93 24.94
N TYR A 47 9.42 -2.21 24.08
CA TYR A 47 8.25 -1.41 24.46
C TYR A 47 6.96 -2.03 23.95
N PHE A 48 5.84 -1.38 24.26
CA PHE A 48 4.50 -1.72 23.77
C PHE A 48 3.91 -0.55 23.00
N ARG A 49 3.11 -0.82 21.99
CA ARG A 49 2.43 0.22 21.22
C ARG A 49 0.99 -0.18 20.90
N ARG A 50 0.09 0.80 20.83
CA ARG A 50 -1.32 0.58 20.45
C ARG A 50 -1.35 -0.01 19.05
N VAL A 51 -2.15 -1.07 18.88
CA VAL A 51 -2.49 -1.61 17.58
C VAL A 51 -3.96 -1.38 17.30
N VAL A 52 -4.26 -1.06 16.04
CA VAL A 52 -5.62 -0.91 15.53
C VAL A 52 -5.83 -1.81 14.33
N ALA A 53 -7.10 -2.00 13.95
CA ALA A 53 -7.47 -2.75 12.77
C ALA A 53 -6.96 -2.05 11.50
N SER A 54 -6.61 -2.85 10.50
CA SER A 54 -6.27 -2.38 9.15
C SER A 54 -7.16 -3.08 8.11
N PRO A 55 -8.46 -2.78 8.08
CA PRO A 55 -9.43 -3.43 7.21
C PRO A 55 -9.19 -3.08 5.74
N TRP A 56 -9.78 -3.88 4.84
CA TRP A 56 -9.76 -3.60 3.41
C TRP A 56 -10.68 -2.42 3.05
N PRO A 57 -10.21 -1.48 2.23
CA PRO A 57 -11.05 -0.39 1.75
C PRO A 57 -12.08 -0.91 0.74
N LYS A 58 -13.35 -0.58 0.93
CA LYS A 58 -14.46 -1.02 0.06
C LYS A 58 -14.86 0.06 -0.94
N LYS A 59 -14.97 1.31 -0.49
CA LYS A 59 -15.46 2.41 -1.33
C LYS A 59 -14.92 3.76 -0.89
N ILE A 60 -14.48 4.58 -1.84
CA ILE A 60 -14.11 5.97 -1.60
C ILE A 60 -15.36 6.84 -1.79
N LEU A 61 -15.82 7.49 -0.72
CA LEU A 61 -17.11 8.19 -0.76
C LEU A 61 -17.10 9.45 -1.64
N GLN A 62 -15.96 10.13 -1.73
CA GLN A 62 -15.80 11.36 -2.51
C GLN A 62 -15.26 11.12 -3.92
N ILE A 63 -15.35 9.89 -4.45
CA ILE A 63 -14.75 9.53 -5.74
C ILE A 63 -15.25 10.38 -6.91
N ASP A 64 -16.55 10.72 -6.95
CA ASP A 64 -17.11 11.55 -8.03
C ASP A 64 -16.57 12.98 -7.99
N GLY A 65 -16.28 13.50 -6.79
CA GLY A 65 -15.58 14.78 -6.62
C GLY A 65 -14.14 14.73 -7.16
N VAL A 66 -13.43 13.61 -6.95
CA VAL A 66 -12.09 13.38 -7.53
C VAL A 66 -12.18 13.39 -9.06
N ARG A 67 -13.12 12.62 -9.64
CA ARG A 67 -13.34 12.57 -11.09
C ARG A 67 -13.64 13.94 -11.67
N ALA A 68 -14.50 14.72 -11.01
CA ALA A 68 -14.83 16.08 -11.45
C ALA A 68 -13.61 17.02 -11.46
N LEU A 69 -12.74 16.94 -10.45
CA LEU A 69 -11.50 17.74 -10.40
C LEU A 69 -10.51 17.34 -11.51
N LEU A 70 -10.37 16.03 -11.78
CA LEU A 70 -9.51 15.53 -12.86
C LEU A 70 -10.06 15.92 -14.25
N ALA A 71 -11.37 15.91 -14.44
CA ALA A 71 -12.02 16.27 -15.70
C ALA A 71 -11.77 17.74 -16.12
N VAL A 72 -11.45 18.62 -15.16
CA VAL A 72 -11.14 20.04 -15.42
C VAL A 72 -9.63 20.34 -15.39
N GLN A 73 -8.79 19.31 -15.34
CA GLN A 73 -7.34 19.45 -15.19
C GLN A 73 -6.69 20.14 -16.40
N LYS A 74 -5.73 21.02 -16.12
CA LYS A 74 -4.92 21.76 -17.08
C LYS A 74 -3.44 21.71 -16.65
N PRO A 75 -2.46 22.04 -17.50
CA PRO A 75 -1.02 21.95 -17.16
C PRO A 75 -0.60 22.66 -15.86
N ASN A 76 -1.34 23.71 -15.44
CA ASN A 76 -1.15 24.42 -14.16
C ASN A 76 -2.41 24.39 -13.28
N GLY A 77 -3.30 23.42 -13.51
CA GLY A 77 -4.53 23.24 -12.75
C GLY A 77 -4.29 22.56 -11.40
N PRO A 78 -5.31 22.52 -10.53
CA PRO A 78 -5.19 21.84 -9.25
C PRO A 78 -4.93 20.34 -9.44
N LEU A 79 -3.97 19.79 -8.70
CA LEU A 79 -3.73 18.36 -8.58
C LEU A 79 -4.43 17.85 -7.31
N PRO A 80 -5.45 16.97 -7.40
CA PRO A 80 -6.13 16.46 -6.22
C PRO A 80 -5.20 15.63 -5.34
N ILE A 81 -5.07 16.01 -4.08
CA ILE A 81 -4.46 15.19 -3.02
C ILE A 81 -5.58 14.62 -2.18
N VAL A 82 -5.68 13.29 -2.15
CA VAL A 82 -6.82 12.56 -1.58
C VAL A 82 -6.32 11.31 -0.85
N CYS A 83 -7.21 10.64 -0.11
CA CYS A 83 -6.88 9.42 0.62
C CYS A 83 -5.68 9.56 1.58
N GLY A 84 -5.45 10.77 2.12
CA GLY A 84 -4.37 11.02 3.07
C GLY A 84 -4.44 10.05 4.24
N GLY A 85 -3.34 9.35 4.53
CA GLY A 85 -3.27 8.32 5.58
C GLY A 85 -4.10 7.06 5.31
N GLY A 86 -4.59 6.84 4.08
CA GLY A 86 -5.55 5.78 3.74
C GLY A 86 -7.01 6.24 3.74
N GLY A 87 -7.28 7.51 4.10
CA GLY A 87 -8.63 8.06 4.26
C GLY A 87 -9.26 7.75 5.62
N VAL A 88 -10.31 8.51 5.97
CA VAL A 88 -11.03 8.35 7.23
C VAL A 88 -11.91 7.10 7.15
N PRO A 89 -11.69 6.06 7.99
CA PRO A 89 -12.49 4.85 7.95
C PRO A 89 -13.91 5.10 8.45
N VAL A 90 -14.88 4.67 7.66
CA VAL A 90 -16.30 4.77 8.01
C VAL A 90 -17.04 3.47 7.65
N THR A 91 -18.16 3.20 8.30
CA THR A 91 -19.11 2.15 7.88
C THR A 91 -20.50 2.74 7.68
N ARG A 92 -21.28 2.13 6.79
CA ARG A 92 -22.67 2.51 6.54
C ARG A 92 -23.56 1.99 7.66
N MET A 93 -24.38 2.87 8.22
CA MET A 93 -25.38 2.56 9.22
C MET A 93 -26.68 2.13 8.55
N GLY A 94 -26.99 0.82 8.60
CA GLY A 94 -28.23 0.26 8.06
C GLY A 94 -28.55 0.73 6.64
N ASN A 95 -29.82 1.05 6.38
CA ASN A 95 -30.32 1.47 5.06
C ASN A 95 -30.52 2.99 4.92
N THR A 96 -30.18 3.78 5.94
CA THR A 96 -30.48 5.22 6.01
C THR A 96 -29.52 6.09 5.21
N GLY A 97 -28.43 5.53 4.70
CA GLY A 97 -27.40 6.28 3.97
C GLY A 97 -26.43 7.06 4.86
N THR A 98 -26.57 6.97 6.18
CA THR A 98 -25.66 7.59 7.16
C THR A 98 -24.40 6.75 7.37
N TYR A 99 -23.31 7.42 7.76
CA TYR A 99 -22.02 6.80 8.03
C TYR A 99 -21.57 7.08 9.46
N GLU A 100 -20.92 6.11 10.09
CA GLU A 100 -20.23 6.27 11.37
C GLU A 100 -18.72 6.03 11.22
N GLY A 101 -17.93 6.72 12.04
CA GLY A 101 -16.47 6.55 12.05
C GLY A 101 -16.05 5.29 12.80
N LEU A 102 -15.03 4.61 12.28
CA LEU A 102 -14.43 3.45 12.93
C LEU A 102 -13.00 3.74 13.35
N GLU A 103 -12.61 3.29 14.55
CA GLU A 103 -11.22 3.35 15.00
C GLU A 103 -10.37 2.28 14.28
N ALA A 104 -9.92 2.63 13.09
CA ALA A 104 -9.05 1.79 12.27
C ALA A 104 -8.04 2.65 11.50
N VAL A 105 -7.05 2.01 10.89
CA VAL A 105 -6.14 2.66 9.94
C VAL A 105 -6.15 1.85 8.66
N ILE A 106 -6.73 2.41 7.60
CA ILE A 106 -6.72 1.79 6.28
C ILE A 106 -5.30 1.89 5.73
N ASP A 107 -4.80 0.79 5.17
CA ASP A 107 -3.48 0.82 4.54
C ASP A 107 -3.49 1.73 3.31
N LYS A 108 -2.55 2.68 3.27
CA LYS A 108 -2.45 3.68 2.20
C LYS A 108 -2.23 3.06 0.83
N ASP A 109 -1.49 1.96 0.76
CA ASP A 109 -1.16 1.31 -0.51
C ASP A 109 -2.41 0.58 -1.04
N ARG A 110 -3.18 -0.09 -0.16
CA ARG A 110 -4.49 -0.68 -0.52
C ARG A 110 -5.53 0.38 -0.92
N CYS A 111 -5.59 1.50 -0.21
CA CYS A 111 -6.49 2.60 -0.56
C CYS A 111 -6.11 3.25 -1.90
N GLY A 112 -4.81 3.39 -2.18
CA GLY A 112 -4.30 3.88 -3.47
C GLY A 112 -4.69 2.95 -4.63
N ALA A 113 -4.60 1.63 -4.43
CA ALA A 113 -5.06 0.64 -5.39
C ALA A 113 -6.56 0.75 -5.69
N LEU A 114 -7.39 0.90 -4.64
CA LEU A 114 -8.84 1.14 -4.80
C LEU A 114 -9.11 2.44 -5.57
N LEU A 115 -8.42 3.53 -5.23
CA LEU A 115 -8.55 4.81 -5.92
C LEU A 115 -8.20 4.67 -7.41
N ALA A 116 -7.07 4.03 -7.73
CA ALA A 116 -6.64 3.84 -9.09
C ALA A 116 -7.62 2.98 -9.90
N ARG A 117 -8.21 1.94 -9.30
CA ARG A 117 -9.28 1.13 -9.91
C ARG A 117 -10.54 1.94 -10.17
N GLU A 118 -10.99 2.70 -9.18
CA GLU A 118 -12.18 3.55 -9.29
C GLU A 118 -12.00 4.65 -10.35
N LEU A 119 -10.80 5.18 -10.51
CA LEU A 119 -10.47 6.16 -11.55
C LEU A 119 -10.17 5.54 -12.91
N GLU A 120 -10.19 4.20 -13.01
CA GLU A 120 -9.82 3.46 -14.23
C GLU A 120 -8.44 3.86 -14.75
N ALA A 121 -7.50 4.10 -13.83
CA ALA A 121 -6.16 4.55 -14.17
C ALA A 121 -5.40 3.50 -15.01
N ASP A 122 -4.57 3.99 -15.94
CA ASP A 122 -3.67 3.12 -16.71
C ASP A 122 -2.53 2.56 -15.85
N GLY A 123 -2.10 3.34 -14.86
CA GLY A 123 -0.93 3.08 -14.04
C GLY A 123 -1.14 3.41 -12.56
N TYR A 124 -0.53 2.61 -11.68
CA TYR A 124 -0.50 2.86 -10.24
C TYR A 124 0.95 2.79 -9.71
N ILE A 125 1.46 3.88 -9.14
CA ILE A 125 2.83 3.96 -8.65
C ILE A 125 2.84 4.03 -7.13
N ILE A 126 3.60 3.15 -6.49
CA ILE A 126 3.91 3.17 -5.07
C ILE A 126 5.37 3.59 -4.91
N LEU A 127 5.59 4.76 -4.31
CA LEU A 127 6.92 5.26 -3.98
C LEU A 127 7.27 4.88 -2.54
N THR A 128 8.46 4.31 -2.35
CA THR A 128 8.96 3.81 -1.06
C THR A 128 10.43 4.19 -0.88
N ASP A 129 10.96 3.90 0.30
CA ASP A 129 12.40 3.89 0.54
C ASP A 129 12.94 2.49 0.23
N GLY A 130 14.06 2.39 -0.49
CA GLY A 130 14.76 1.11 -0.73
C GLY A 130 14.57 0.46 -2.10
N GLY A 131 14.15 1.23 -3.11
CA GLY A 131 14.02 0.75 -4.50
C GLY A 131 12.76 -0.06 -4.78
N GLY A 132 12.82 -0.93 -5.79
CA GLY A 132 11.72 -1.79 -6.20
C GLY A 132 11.60 -3.08 -5.37
N ILE A 133 11.18 -4.15 -6.04
CA ILE A 133 10.99 -5.47 -5.45
C ILE A 133 12.27 -6.29 -5.63
N TRP A 134 12.75 -6.84 -4.53
CA TRP A 134 13.99 -7.62 -4.51
C TRP A 134 13.74 -9.08 -4.17
N GLU A 135 14.47 -9.96 -4.85
CA GLU A 135 14.74 -11.31 -4.36
C GLU A 135 15.97 -11.28 -3.44
N ASN A 136 15.96 -12.07 -2.36
CA ASN A 136 17.07 -12.18 -1.41
C ASN A 136 17.54 -10.82 -0.86
N PHE A 137 16.59 -9.94 -0.57
CA PHE A 137 16.84 -8.62 0.02
C PHE A 137 17.81 -8.68 1.21
N GLY A 138 18.80 -7.79 1.22
CA GLY A 138 19.84 -7.72 2.26
C GLY A 138 20.92 -8.82 2.19
N LYS A 139 20.91 -9.71 1.18
CA LYS A 139 21.91 -10.77 1.02
C LYS A 139 22.85 -10.51 -0.17
N PRO A 140 24.05 -11.13 -0.20
CA PRO A 140 25.00 -10.96 -1.32
C PRO A 140 24.46 -11.39 -2.69
N ASN A 141 23.45 -12.25 -2.72
CA ASN A 141 22.78 -12.69 -3.94
C ASN A 141 21.47 -11.93 -4.22
N ALA A 142 21.28 -10.74 -3.62
CA ALA A 142 20.13 -9.90 -3.87
C ALA A 142 20.01 -9.52 -5.36
N ARG A 143 18.79 -9.56 -5.90
CA ARG A 143 18.48 -9.13 -7.27
C ARG A 143 17.18 -8.35 -7.30
N GLU A 144 17.21 -7.20 -7.94
CA GLU A 144 16.02 -6.38 -8.15
C GLU A 144 15.27 -6.84 -9.41
N MET A 145 13.95 -6.93 -9.28
CA MET A 145 13.04 -7.20 -10.39
C MET A 145 12.84 -5.92 -11.20
N HIS A 146 13.01 -6.01 -12.51
CA HIS A 146 12.63 -4.95 -13.45
C HIS A 146 11.14 -5.07 -13.81
N GLN A 147 10.68 -6.29 -14.09
CA GLN A 147 9.26 -6.59 -14.36
C GLN A 147 8.86 -7.91 -13.71
N ALA A 148 7.61 -8.05 -13.27
CA ALA A 148 7.06 -9.30 -12.75
C ALA A 148 5.57 -9.45 -13.09
N SER A 149 5.13 -10.67 -13.38
CA SER A 149 3.71 -10.98 -13.53
C SER A 149 3.02 -11.05 -12.16
N THR A 150 1.71 -10.82 -12.11
CA THR A 150 0.94 -11.01 -10.87
C THR A 150 0.97 -12.47 -10.42
N SER A 151 0.92 -13.42 -11.36
CA SER A 151 1.05 -14.87 -11.10
C SER A 151 2.39 -15.21 -10.45
N TYR A 152 3.50 -14.66 -10.94
CA TYR A 152 4.81 -14.85 -10.35
C TYR A 152 4.83 -14.36 -8.91
N LEU A 153 4.41 -13.11 -8.67
CA LEU A 153 4.46 -12.53 -7.34
C LEU A 153 3.57 -13.28 -6.34
N LYS A 154 2.37 -13.73 -6.74
CA LYS A 154 1.51 -14.59 -5.91
C LYS A 154 2.10 -15.98 -5.65
N GLY A 155 2.68 -16.59 -6.69
CA GLY A 155 3.23 -17.95 -6.64
C GLY A 155 4.58 -18.03 -5.92
N THR A 156 5.32 -16.91 -5.88
CA THR A 156 6.53 -16.83 -5.08
C THR A 156 6.14 -16.91 -3.60
N LYS A 157 6.94 -17.65 -2.82
CA LYS A 157 6.91 -17.50 -1.35
C LYS A 157 7.18 -16.06 -0.91
N ALA A 158 7.63 -15.18 -1.82
CA ALA A 158 7.83 -13.76 -1.60
C ALA A 158 6.49 -13.00 -1.49
N GLY A 159 5.46 -13.28 -2.30
CA GLY A 159 4.15 -12.60 -2.21
C GLY A 159 3.48 -12.68 -0.83
N ALA A 160 3.53 -13.86 -0.18
CA ALA A 160 2.97 -14.08 1.15
C ALA A 160 3.99 -13.92 2.31
N LYS A 161 5.28 -13.67 2.02
CA LYS A 161 6.34 -13.53 3.04
C LYS A 161 7.34 -12.42 2.75
N PHE A 162 6.99 -11.36 2.02
CA PHE A 162 7.80 -10.14 2.03
C PHE A 162 7.84 -9.65 3.49
N PRO A 163 8.97 -9.73 4.19
CA PRO A 163 9.02 -9.33 5.59
C PRO A 163 8.79 -7.83 5.69
N GLY A 164 8.09 -7.41 6.74
CA GLY A 164 7.91 -5.99 7.06
C GLY A 164 6.97 -5.24 6.11
N SER A 165 7.42 -4.09 5.61
CA SER A 165 6.59 -3.08 4.94
C SER A 165 6.32 -3.33 3.45
N MET A 166 7.01 -4.28 2.82
CA MET A 166 6.91 -4.50 1.36
C MET A 166 5.70 -5.37 0.97
N GLY A 167 5.30 -6.32 1.82
CA GLY A 167 4.17 -7.22 1.52
C GLY A 167 2.87 -6.48 1.15
N PRO A 168 2.40 -5.53 1.98
CA PRO A 168 1.21 -4.75 1.66
C PRO A 168 1.29 -3.96 0.35
N LYS A 169 2.49 -3.51 -0.05
CA LYS A 169 2.71 -2.78 -1.32
C LYS A 169 2.51 -3.68 -2.52
N VAL A 170 3.13 -4.86 -2.47
CA VAL A 170 3.02 -5.85 -3.54
C VAL A 170 1.59 -6.36 -3.64
N GLU A 171 0.94 -6.64 -2.51
CA GLU A 171 -0.47 -7.05 -2.47
C GLU A 171 -1.39 -6.00 -3.09
N ALA A 172 -1.22 -4.72 -2.74
CA ALA A 172 -2.01 -3.63 -3.31
C ALA A 172 -1.77 -3.44 -4.81
N ALA A 173 -0.52 -3.56 -5.27
CA ALA A 173 -0.19 -3.46 -6.67
C ALA A 173 -0.78 -4.61 -7.51
N ILE A 174 -0.75 -5.84 -6.97
CA ILE A 174 -1.43 -7.00 -7.57
C ILE A 174 -2.94 -6.77 -7.62
N ASP A 175 -3.55 -6.33 -6.52
CA ASP A 175 -4.99 -6.04 -6.46
C ASP A 175 -5.42 -5.04 -7.55
N PHE A 176 -4.65 -3.95 -7.72
CA PHE A 176 -4.89 -2.98 -8.79
C PHE A 176 -4.82 -3.62 -10.18
N VAL A 177 -3.71 -4.31 -10.50
CA VAL A 177 -3.48 -4.85 -11.84
C VAL A 177 -4.53 -5.90 -12.22
N GLU A 178 -4.89 -6.79 -11.30
CA GLU A 178 -5.83 -7.86 -11.61
C GLU A 178 -7.28 -7.37 -11.73
N ASN A 179 -7.69 -6.47 -10.83
CA ASN A 179 -9.06 -5.96 -10.77
C ASN A 179 -9.30 -4.70 -11.63
N SER A 180 -8.28 -4.21 -12.33
CA SER A 180 -8.45 -3.10 -13.27
C SER A 180 -9.25 -3.53 -14.50
N LYS A 181 -10.16 -2.66 -14.95
CA LYS A 181 -10.88 -2.85 -16.22
C LYS A 181 -9.98 -2.71 -17.44
N ASN A 182 -8.85 -2.01 -17.32
CA ASN A 182 -7.89 -1.88 -18.40
C ASN A 182 -7.06 -3.18 -18.51
N PRO A 183 -7.10 -3.91 -19.64
CA PRO A 183 -6.31 -5.13 -19.83
C PRO A 183 -4.80 -4.88 -19.73
N ASN A 184 -4.36 -3.66 -20.05
CA ASN A 184 -2.96 -3.23 -20.07
C ASN A 184 -2.55 -2.45 -18.80
N ALA A 185 -3.36 -2.50 -17.74
CA ALA A 185 -3.03 -1.85 -16.48
C ALA A 185 -1.69 -2.33 -15.93
N TRP A 186 -0.91 -1.40 -15.38
CA TRP A 186 0.39 -1.69 -14.79
C TRP A 186 0.54 -1.00 -13.44
N ALA A 187 1.22 -1.65 -12.50
CA ALA A 187 1.67 -1.00 -11.28
C ALA A 187 3.19 -0.87 -11.27
N ALA A 188 3.73 0.08 -10.52
CA ALA A 188 5.17 0.21 -10.31
C ALA A 188 5.49 0.44 -8.83
N LEU A 189 6.54 -0.21 -8.34
CA LEU A 189 7.13 0.06 -7.03
C LEU A 189 8.55 0.56 -7.24
N GLY A 190 8.95 1.61 -6.52
CA GLY A 190 10.32 2.09 -6.61
C GLY A 190 10.65 3.18 -5.59
N ASP A 191 11.90 3.64 -5.64
CA ASP A 191 12.38 4.68 -4.73
C ASP A 191 11.73 6.03 -5.05
N LEU A 192 11.39 6.81 -4.03
CA LEU A 192 10.88 8.17 -4.20
C LEU A 192 11.83 9.04 -5.04
N ARG A 193 13.15 8.86 -4.92
CA ARG A 193 14.16 9.60 -5.70
C ARG A 193 14.11 9.29 -7.19
N ASP A 194 13.61 8.11 -7.55
CA ASP A 194 13.50 7.66 -8.94
C ASP A 194 12.11 7.94 -9.54
N ALA A 195 11.25 8.73 -8.89
CA ALA A 195 9.86 8.93 -9.33
C ALA A 195 9.74 9.37 -10.80
N ALA A 196 10.59 10.29 -11.26
CA ALA A 196 10.61 10.73 -12.66
C ALA A 196 11.06 9.60 -13.62
N ASP A 197 12.02 8.79 -13.21
CA ASP A 197 12.52 7.66 -13.99
C ASP A 197 11.54 6.50 -14.02
N ILE A 198 10.77 6.27 -12.94
CA ILE A 198 9.66 5.30 -12.91
C ILE A 198 8.58 5.73 -13.90
N VAL A 199 8.18 7.01 -13.91
CA VAL A 199 7.21 7.51 -14.92
C VAL A 199 7.75 7.32 -16.35
N ALA A 200 9.06 7.51 -16.55
CA ALA A 200 9.73 7.25 -17.83
C ALA A 200 10.01 5.77 -18.13
N LYS A 201 9.59 4.83 -17.25
CA LYS A 201 9.83 3.38 -17.34
C LYS A 201 11.31 2.98 -17.40
N LYS A 202 12.16 3.69 -16.66
CA LYS A 202 13.62 3.47 -16.58
C LYS A 202 14.09 2.91 -15.23
N ALA A 203 13.25 2.98 -14.20
CA ALA A 203 13.56 2.54 -12.84
C ALA A 203 12.35 1.89 -12.16
N GLY A 204 12.61 1.19 -11.04
CA GLY A 204 11.60 0.48 -10.26
C GLY A 204 11.23 -0.90 -10.82
N THR A 205 10.28 -1.56 -10.17
CA THR A 205 9.71 -2.83 -10.59
C THR A 205 8.31 -2.60 -11.16
N PHE A 206 8.10 -3.01 -12.41
CA PHE A 206 6.77 -2.97 -13.04
C PHE A 206 6.04 -4.30 -12.84
N ILE A 207 4.76 -4.20 -12.48
CA ILE A 207 3.87 -5.34 -12.31
C ILE A 207 2.77 -5.27 -13.36
N THR A 208 2.63 -6.34 -14.12
CA THR A 208 1.59 -6.52 -15.14
C THR A 208 0.95 -7.90 -15.00
N ARG A 209 -0.18 -8.14 -15.68
CA ARG A 209 -0.81 -9.48 -15.65
C ARG A 209 0.12 -10.55 -16.21
N GLU A 210 0.79 -10.25 -17.30
CA GLU A 210 1.70 -11.16 -17.99
C GLU A 210 3.07 -10.49 -18.18
N VAL A 211 4.12 -11.29 -18.01
CA VAL A 211 5.50 -10.95 -18.32
C VAL A 211 6.12 -12.17 -18.96
N LYS A 212 6.84 -11.99 -20.08
CA LYS A 212 7.51 -13.11 -20.75
C LYS A 212 8.54 -13.73 -19.81
N GLY A 213 8.34 -15.01 -19.47
CA GLY A 213 9.17 -15.72 -18.50
C GLY A 213 8.83 -15.41 -17.04
N GLU A 214 7.65 -14.86 -16.76
CA GLU A 214 7.08 -14.53 -15.44
C GLU A 214 7.80 -13.40 -14.68
N VAL A 215 9.11 -13.23 -14.85
CA VAL A 215 9.92 -12.18 -14.21
C VAL A 215 11.11 -11.78 -15.08
N ILE A 216 11.40 -10.49 -15.13
CA ILE A 216 12.60 -9.90 -15.74
C ILE A 216 13.37 -9.19 -14.64
N TRP A 217 14.66 -9.44 -14.56
CA TRP A 217 15.55 -8.88 -13.56
C TRP A 217 16.40 -7.76 -14.17
N TYR A 218 16.81 -6.79 -13.36
CA TYR A 218 17.91 -5.91 -13.78
C TYR A 218 19.19 -6.73 -13.99
N ASN A 219 19.96 -6.41 -15.02
CA ASN A 219 21.30 -6.98 -15.23
C ASN A 219 22.21 -6.52 -14.10
N ARG A 220 23.19 -7.33 -13.66
CA ARG A 220 24.10 -6.95 -12.56
C ARG A 220 24.84 -5.62 -12.80
N GLU A 221 25.07 -5.24 -14.07
CA GLU A 221 25.66 -3.95 -14.46
C GLU A 221 24.67 -2.76 -14.43
N GLY A 222 23.37 -3.05 -14.48
CA GLY A 222 22.27 -2.08 -14.32
C GLY A 222 21.55 -2.19 -12.99
N CYS A 223 22.09 -2.98 -12.06
CA CYS A 223 21.67 -2.94 -10.66
C CYS A 223 21.99 -1.51 -10.18
N PRO A 224 21.04 -0.80 -9.56
CA PRO A 224 21.39 0.49 -9.00
C PRO A 224 22.62 0.33 -8.09
N PRO A 225 23.53 1.33 -8.06
CA PRO A 225 24.83 1.20 -7.43
C PRO A 225 24.74 0.60 -6.02
N ALA A 226 25.82 -0.02 -5.53
CA ALA A 226 25.84 -0.76 -4.26
C ALA A 226 25.41 0.07 -3.02
N ASP A 227 25.22 1.38 -3.17
CA ASP A 227 24.61 2.30 -2.20
C ASP A 227 23.07 2.22 -2.13
N ARG A 228 22.41 1.60 -3.12
CA ARG A 228 20.96 1.36 -3.17
C ARG A 228 20.53 -0.03 -2.73
N VAL A 229 21.46 -0.97 -2.53
CA VAL A 229 21.16 -2.24 -1.85
C VAL A 229 20.86 -1.90 -0.39
N PRO A 230 19.62 -2.08 0.10
CA PRO A 230 19.34 -1.72 1.47
C PRO A 230 20.08 -2.69 2.37
N ARG A 231 20.95 -2.13 3.20
CA ARG A 231 21.61 -2.88 4.26
C ARG A 231 20.52 -3.20 5.28
N SER A 232 20.46 -4.44 5.75
CA SER A 232 19.66 -4.74 6.93
C SER A 232 20.05 -3.76 8.04
N PRO A 233 19.09 -3.22 8.80
CA PRO A 233 19.40 -2.36 9.94
C PRO A 233 20.33 -3.08 10.93
#